data_AF-A0A4D7WZF8-F1
#
_entry.id   AF-A0A4D7WZF8-F1
#
_cell.length_a   1.000
_cell.length_b   1.000
_cell.length_c   1.000
_cell.angle_alpha   90.00
_cell.angle_beta   90.00
_cell.angle_gamma   90.00
#
_symmetry.space_group_name_H-M   'P 1'
#
loop_
_entity.id
_entity.type
_entity.pdbx_description
1 polymer ?
#
loop_
_entity_poly.entity_id
_entity_poly.type
_entity_poly.pdbx_seq_one_letter_code
_entity_poly.pdbx_strand_id
1 'polypeptide(L)'
;MSSIEQRLEYLEEANDALRMQNHVLATALKGLIRSLPSDMANDAVESIQLAFEDALAELSYEDSPHTDLFHDVTYAFFREKDH
;
A
#
# COMPACT_ATOMS: atom_id res chain seq x y z
N MET A 1 20.55 2.98 28.34
CA MET A 1 19.99 2.06 27.35
C MET A 1 21.11 1.23 26.76
N SER A 2 20.87 -0.07 26.56
CA SER A 2 21.80 -0.94 25.84
C SER A 2 21.84 -0.60 24.35
N SER A 3 22.91 -0.99 23.66
CA SER A 3 23.01 -0.82 22.20
C SER A 3 21.87 -1.52 21.42
N ILE A 4 21.28 -2.57 22.00
CA ILE A 4 20.15 -3.30 21.39
C ILE A 4 18.86 -2.48 21.52
N GLU A 5 18.60 -1.91 22.69
CA GLU A 5 17.42 -1.05 22.93
C GLU A 5 17.41 0.14 21.97
N GLN A 6 18.55 0.80 21.79
CA GLN A 6 18.67 1.93 20.85
C GLN A 6 18.43 1.52 19.39
N ARG A 7 18.88 0.32 19.00
CA ARG A 7 18.64 -0.20 17.64
C ARG A 7 17.19 -0.59 17.42
N LEU A 8 16.51 -1.09 18.45
CA LEU A 8 15.07 -1.40 18.40
C LEU A 8 14.24 -0.13 18.26
N GLU A 9 14.49 0.87 19.10
CA GLU A 9 13.81 2.18 19.03
C GLU A 9 13.96 2.82 17.65
N TYR A 10 15.19 2.82 17.10
CA TYR A 10 15.42 3.32 15.74
C TYR A 10 14.61 2.57 14.66
N LEU A 11 14.51 1.24 14.77
CA LEU A 11 13.75 0.43 13.81
C LEU A 11 12.24 0.66 13.94
N GLU A 12 11.73 0.88 15.15
CA GLU A 12 10.34 1.23 15.42
C GLU A 12 10.00 2.59 14.80
N GLU A 13 10.81 3.61 15.08
CA GLU A 13 10.65 4.95 14.50
C GLU A 13 10.71 4.93 12.96
N ALA A 14 11.65 4.18 12.39
CA ALA A 14 11.78 4.04 10.94
C ALA A 14 10.55 3.36 10.31
N ASN A 15 10.00 2.33 10.96
CA ASN A 15 8.79 1.67 10.51
C ASN A 15 7.58 2.60 10.57
N ASP A 16 7.44 3.37 11.65
CA ASP A 16 6.34 4.32 11.78
C ASP A 16 6.43 5.44 10.73
N ALA A 17 7.63 5.92 10.44
CA ALA A 17 7.87 6.86 9.35
C ALA A 17 7.47 6.27 7.99
N LEU A 18 7.85 5.03 7.69
CA LEU A 18 7.47 4.34 6.44
C LEU A 18 5.95 4.14 6.32
N ARG A 19 5.29 3.73 7.41
CA ARG A 19 3.83 3.59 7.45
C ARG A 19 3.14 4.92 7.17
N MET A 20 3.61 6.01 7.79
CA MET A 20 3.03 7.33 7.59
C MET A 20 3.27 7.84 6.16
N GLN A 21 4.45 7.61 5.58
CA GLN A 21 4.74 7.94 4.18
C GLN A 21 3.80 7.21 3.22
N ASN A 22 3.60 5.90 3.42
CA ASN A 22 2.65 5.12 2.62
C ASN A 22 1.21 5.65 2.75
N HIS A 23 0.80 6.03 3.96
CA HIS A 23 -0.53 6.62 4.19
C HIS A 23 -0.70 7.98 3.48
N VAL A 24 0.33 8.82 3.49
CA VAL A 24 0.35 10.10 2.75
C VAL A 24 0.23 9.85 1.24
N LEU A 25 0.99 8.90 0.70
CA LEU A 25 0.92 8.55 -0.73
C LEU A 25 -0.45 7.99 -1.12
N ALA A 26 -1.02 7.09 -0.31
CA ALA A 26 -2.36 6.56 -0.52
C ALA A 26 -3.42 7.68 -0.51
N THR A 27 -3.31 8.62 0.42
CA THR A 27 -4.21 9.78 0.51
C THR A 27 -4.10 10.67 -0.72
N ALA A 28 -2.87 10.97 -1.17
CA ALA A 28 -2.63 11.77 -2.35
C ALA A 28 -3.19 11.08 -3.62
N LEU A 29 -2.94 9.78 -3.79
CA LEU A 29 -3.45 9.00 -4.92
C LEU A 29 -4.98 8.98 -4.94
N LYS A 30 -5.64 8.73 -3.80
CA LYS A 30 -7.10 8.77 -3.68
C LYS A 30 -7.64 10.17 -4.00
N GLY A 31 -6.96 11.22 -3.55
CA GLY A 31 -7.28 12.61 -3.90
C GLY A 31 -7.19 12.88 -5.40
N LEU A 32 -6.14 12.38 -6.07
CA LEU A 32 -5.96 12.50 -7.52
C LEU A 32 -7.09 11.78 -8.27
N ILE A 33 -7.42 10.55 -7.90
CA ILE A 33 -8.53 9.79 -8.53
C ILE A 33 -9.86 10.54 -8.38
N ARG A 34 -10.14 11.11 -7.20
CA ARG A 34 -11.36 11.90 -6.96
C ARG A 34 -11.42 13.20 -7.76
N SER A 35 -10.28 13.71 -8.22
CA SER A 35 -10.23 14.93 -9.05
C SER A 35 -10.49 14.67 -10.54
N LEU A 36 -10.48 13.39 -10.96
CA LEU A 36 -10.76 13.01 -12.34
C LEU A 36 -12.26 13.08 -12.65
N PRO A 37 -12.63 13.28 -13.93
CA PRO A 37 -13.97 13.00 -14.42
C PRO A 37 -14.43 11.58 -14.05
N SER A 38 -15.73 11.38 -13.83
CA SER A 38 -16.25 10.13 -13.26
C SER A 38 -15.97 8.87 -14.10
N ASP A 39 -15.99 9.01 -15.42
CA ASP A 39 -15.60 7.97 -16.37
C ASP A 39 -14.12 7.62 -16.22
N MET A 40 -13.24 8.62 -16.28
CA MET A 40 -11.79 8.43 -16.12
C MET A 40 -11.40 7.92 -14.73
N ALA A 41 -12.13 8.33 -13.68
CA ALA A 41 -11.89 7.88 -12.31
C ALA A 41 -12.16 6.38 -12.14
N ASN A 42 -13.19 5.86 -12.82
CA ASN A 42 -13.50 4.42 -12.80
C ASN A 42 -12.43 3.64 -13.57
N ASP A 43 -12.07 4.08 -14.77
CA ASP A 43 -11.01 3.46 -15.59
C ASP A 43 -9.67 3.45 -14.85
N ALA A 44 -9.34 4.54 -14.14
CA ALA A 44 -8.14 4.64 -13.33
C ALA A 44 -8.16 3.65 -12.15
N VAL A 45 -9.29 3.49 -11.46
CA VAL A 45 -9.42 2.52 -10.36
C VAL A 45 -9.25 1.10 -10.88
N GLU A 46 -9.90 0.75 -11.99
CA GLU A 46 -9.76 -0.58 -12.61
C GLU A 46 -8.32 -0.85 -13.05
N SER A 47 -7.68 0.13 -13.71
CA SER A 47 -6.27 0.02 -14.13
C SER A 47 -5.32 -0.19 -12.94
N ILE A 48 -5.58 0.50 -11.83
CA ILE A 48 -4.78 0.32 -10.60
C ILE A 48 -5.03 -1.08 -10.01
N GLN A 49 -6.27 -1.57 -9.98
CA GLN A 49 -6.59 -2.93 -9.52
C GLN A 49 -5.82 -3.99 -10.32
N LEU A 50 -5.84 -3.90 -11.64
CA LEU A 50 -5.10 -4.82 -12.52
C LEU A 50 -3.59 -4.78 -12.24
N ALA A 51 -3.01 -3.59 -12.06
CA ALA A 51 -1.59 -3.46 -11.71
C ALA A 51 -1.24 -4.12 -10.37
N PHE A 52 -2.15 -4.10 -9.39
CA PHE A 52 -1.96 -4.84 -8.14
C PHE A 52 -2.09 -6.35 -8.32
N GLU A 53 -3.03 -6.82 -9.15
CA GLU A 53 -3.17 -8.25 -9.47
C GLU A 53 -1.93 -8.79 -10.18
N ASP A 54 -1.38 -8.04 -11.13
CA ASP A 54 -0.14 -8.40 -11.83
C ASP A 54 1.05 -8.49 -10.86
N ALA A 55 1.20 -7.50 -9.96
CA ALA A 55 2.26 -7.52 -8.95
C ALA A 55 2.10 -8.69 -7.96
N LEU A 56 0.88 -9.03 -7.57
CA LEU A 56 0.62 -10.19 -6.70
C LEU A 56 0.95 -11.50 -7.42
N ALA A 57 0.63 -11.61 -8.70
CA ALA A 57 0.97 -12.76 -9.52
C ALA A 57 2.50 -12.93 -9.66
N GLU A 58 3.24 -11.83 -9.84
CA GLU A 58 4.71 -11.81 -9.87
C GLU A 58 5.28 -12.30 -8.53
N LEU A 59 4.82 -11.75 -7.40
CA LEU A 59 5.25 -12.20 -6.07
C LEU A 59 4.96 -13.68 -5.82
N SER A 60 3.80 -14.16 -6.27
CA SER A 60 3.42 -15.57 -6.16
C SER A 60 4.32 -16.47 -7.03
N TYR A 61 4.66 -16.02 -8.23
CA TYR A 61 5.55 -16.73 -9.14
C TYR A 61 6.98 -16.83 -8.59
N GLU A 62 7.45 -15.76 -7.92
CA GLU A 62 8.76 -15.72 -7.27
C GLU A 62 8.82 -16.46 -5.92
N ASP A 63 7.72 -17.10 -5.48
CA ASP A 63 7.58 -17.74 -4.16
C ASP A 63 7.97 -16.78 -3.02
N SER A 64 7.57 -15.51 -3.16
CA SER A 64 7.91 -14.45 -2.21
C SER A 64 7.20 -14.67 -0.88
N PRO A 65 7.91 -14.51 0.27
CA PRO A 65 7.29 -14.59 1.60
C PRO A 65 6.35 -13.41 1.88
N HIS A 66 6.27 -12.42 0.99
CA HIS A 66 5.45 -11.23 1.14
C HIS A 66 4.12 -11.30 0.39
N THR A 67 3.83 -12.39 -0.32
CA THR A 67 2.62 -12.56 -1.13
C THR A 67 1.34 -12.32 -0.32
N ASP A 68 1.19 -12.99 0.82
CA ASP A 68 0.02 -12.84 1.69
C ASP A 68 -0.11 -11.42 2.25
N LEU A 69 1.01 -10.84 2.70
CA LEU A 69 1.03 -9.48 3.23
C LEU A 69 0.64 -8.45 2.15
N PHE A 70 1.14 -8.62 0.93
CA PHE A 70 0.83 -7.74 -0.20
C PHE A 70 -0.65 -7.83 -0.59
N HIS A 71 -1.20 -9.05 -0.63
CA HIS A 71 -2.63 -9.27 -0.85
C HIS A 71 -3.48 -8.53 0.20
N ASP A 72 -3.15 -8.70 1.49
CA ASP A 72 -3.92 -8.11 2.59
C ASP A 72 -3.91 -6.59 2.57
N VAL A 73 -2.75 -5.95 2.36
CA VAL A 73 -2.65 -4.48 2.32
C VAL A 73 -3.30 -3.89 1.06
N THR A 74 -3.25 -4.61 -0.07
CA THR A 74 -3.95 -4.24 -1.31
C THR A 74 -5.46 -4.27 -1.08
N TYR A 75 -5.96 -5.33 -0.47
CA TYR A 75 -7.38 -5.46 -0.17
C TYR A 75 -7.87 -4.37 0.79
N ALA A 76 -7.09 -4.05 1.82
CA ALA A 76 -7.37 -2.94 2.74
C ALA A 76 -7.43 -1.58 2.02
N PHE A 77 -6.49 -1.32 1.09
CA PHE A 77 -6.44 -0.08 0.32
C PHE A 77 -7.75 0.22 -0.43
N PHE A 78 -8.35 -0.80 -1.07
CA PHE A 78 -9.59 -0.66 -1.84
C PHE A 78 -10.86 -0.70 -0.97
N ARG A 79 -10.85 -1.43 0.15
CA ARG A 79 -12.00 -1.51 1.08
C ARG A 79 -12.27 -0.25 1.89
N GLU A 80 -11.31 0.65 2.03
CA GLU A 80 -11.51 1.97 2.65
C GLU A 80 -12.56 2.86 1.96
N LYS A 81 -13.15 2.44 0.83
CA LYS A 81 -14.30 3.14 0.22
C LYS A 81 -15.62 2.98 0.98
N ASP A 82 -15.74 2.03 1.92
CA ASP A 82 -17.00 1.66 2.58
C ASP A 82 -17.27 2.35 3.94
N HIS A 83 -16.48 3.35 4.34
CA HIS A 83 -16.66 4.11 5.60
C HIS A 83 -16.69 5.63 5.39
#